data_AF-A0A2P6N4I0-F1
#
_entry.id   AF-A0A2P6N4I0-F1
#
_cell.length_a   1.000
_cell.length_b   1.000
_cell.length_c   1.000
_cell.angle_alpha   90.00
_cell.angle_beta   90.00
_cell.angle_gamma   90.00
#
_symmetry.space_group_name_H-M   'P 1'
#
loop_
_entity.id
_entity.type
_entity.pdbx_description
1 polymer ?
#
loop_
_entity_poly.entity_id
_entity_poly.type
_entity_poly.pdbx_seq_one_letter_code
_entity_poly.pdbx_strand_id
1 'polypeptide(L)'
;MYVSDRENLNPANLHVRDQGAAACTSTETAPFRTQSEASIYTRSLSVADEHSSLASDMRQYDLLFCILLGLSIAHAATMSWRNTYGCYAHGGNVAFNTSYCWDSGVVPSAGDTAIISLGTTSYGVEIDTNVSLSQLTVDGSHVTISSGETNISSITLINEAQLFYQTDSSSSSSIFISGGSSLVPLNSRLSVSQLTFSNASLYIAMHETFDLYCHSVAVQGSGLSISSSTKARTQLGWHFDSMSINGDIVDSASISHYYSPRSSFAVLTMSNTSVSPLTLWNTASYVTFDTVNVTVRSPVNLLASSITFSPNSTLTMNSTSFSLASINASSADVTLSSVTFNVADTEPYFENERVFIQANNIQNIRRVTVNQNTLIDKQCQGPPVIINSYGKVLILVIRRYEPPPISNFQIGKTNDKVYHGSFTRISDPCIRLLPSESYTFYNEQGSSQNVSFSGATPLVEFKITVPVPYGIDTYRLSYNYTNRDGRSYNANTYTDFLCNASNAGDKILSCPSHKLNRMQWSALNVDFSLDE
;
A
#
# COMPACT_ATOMS: atom_id res chain seq x y z
N MET A 1 -3.09 -41.87 -7.78
CA MET A 1 -3.44 -43.26 -7.44
C MET A 1 -2.68 -43.57 -6.15
N TYR A 2 -3.20 -43.62 -4.92
CA TYR A 2 -4.51 -43.58 -4.23
C TYR A 2 -4.51 -42.31 -3.32
N VAL A 3 -5.56 -41.48 -3.15
CA VAL A 3 -6.92 -41.60 -2.55
C VAL A 3 -6.93 -42.03 -1.08
N SER A 4 -7.33 -41.11 -0.20
CA SER A 4 -8.13 -41.38 1.00
C SER A 4 -8.91 -40.12 1.40
N ASP A 5 -10.23 -40.21 1.26
CA ASP A 5 -11.25 -39.28 1.74
C ASP A 5 -11.36 -39.29 3.28
N ARG A 6 -11.80 -38.17 3.88
CA ARG A 6 -13.18 -38.03 4.42
C ARG A 6 -13.42 -36.71 5.18
N GLU A 7 -14.58 -36.12 4.82
CA GLU A 7 -15.65 -35.49 5.63
C GLU A 7 -15.33 -34.25 6.49
N ASN A 8 -15.82 -33.06 6.12
CA ASN A 8 -17.19 -32.50 6.29
C ASN A 8 -17.56 -32.17 7.74
N LEU A 9 -17.50 -30.88 8.12
CA LEU A 9 -18.43 -30.27 9.07
C LEU A 9 -18.68 -28.79 8.71
N ASN A 10 -19.95 -28.44 8.69
CA ASN A 10 -20.57 -27.18 8.26
C ASN A 10 -20.95 -26.38 9.53
N PRO A 11 -20.67 -25.07 9.68
CA PRO A 11 -21.14 -24.30 10.83
C PRO A 11 -22.47 -23.60 10.53
N ALA A 12 -23.50 -23.96 11.29
CA ALA A 12 -24.77 -23.24 11.34
C ALA A 12 -24.80 -22.30 12.55
N ASN A 13 -25.10 -21.03 12.27
CA ASN A 13 -25.89 -20.06 13.05
C ASN A 13 -25.93 -20.18 14.58
N LEU A 14 -25.38 -19.17 15.26
CA LEU A 14 -25.95 -18.70 16.53
C LEU A 14 -25.96 -17.17 16.61
N HIS A 15 -27.19 -16.66 16.65
CA HIS A 15 -27.59 -15.28 16.82
C HIS A 15 -27.85 -15.09 18.32
N VAL A 16 -27.17 -14.15 19.00
CA VAL A 16 -27.56 -13.71 20.35
C VAL A 16 -27.53 -12.20 20.39
N ARG A 17 -28.68 -11.62 20.71
CA ARG A 17 -28.91 -10.20 21.01
C ARG A 17 -28.61 -9.92 22.48
N ASP A 18 -28.11 -8.71 22.71
CA ASP A 18 -28.06 -7.98 23.97
C ASP A 18 -29.39 -7.99 24.75
N GLN A 19 -29.29 -7.99 26.09
CA GLN A 19 -29.71 -6.87 26.97
C GLN A 19 -29.66 -7.27 28.45
N GLY A 20 -29.28 -6.31 29.31
CA GLY A 20 -29.91 -6.18 30.64
C GLY A 20 -28.98 -6.23 31.85
N ALA A 21 -28.44 -5.06 32.20
CA ALA A 21 -27.95 -4.75 33.54
C ALA A 21 -29.09 -4.69 34.57
N ALA A 22 -28.84 -5.09 35.82
CA ALA A 22 -29.10 -4.29 37.03
C ALA A 22 -28.91 -5.11 38.32
N ALA A 23 -28.35 -4.42 39.31
CA ALA A 23 -28.10 -4.83 40.70
C ALA A 23 -29.37 -4.87 41.56
N CYS A 24 -29.29 -5.54 42.73
CA CYS A 24 -29.92 -5.21 44.03
C CYS A 24 -29.44 -6.26 45.07
N THR A 25 -28.68 -5.95 46.13
CA THR A 25 -29.02 -5.34 47.44
C THR A 25 -30.17 -6.00 48.23
N SER A 26 -29.86 -6.22 49.52
CA SER A 26 -30.59 -6.78 50.68
C SER A 26 -32.01 -6.24 50.89
N THR A 27 -32.92 -6.81 51.70
CA THR A 27 -32.83 -7.20 53.13
C THR A 27 -34.14 -7.90 53.56
N GLU A 28 -34.08 -8.60 54.71
CA GLU A 28 -35.09 -9.43 55.40
C GLU A 28 -36.46 -8.81 55.75
N THR A 29 -37.46 -9.67 55.99
CA THR A 29 -38.33 -9.67 57.21
C THR A 29 -39.25 -10.92 57.27
N ALA A 30 -39.37 -11.52 58.47
CA ALA A 30 -40.29 -12.63 58.86
C ALA A 30 -41.69 -12.07 59.30
N PRO A 31 -42.61 -12.75 60.05
CA PRO A 31 -42.71 -14.15 60.58
C PRO A 31 -44.17 -14.77 60.63
N PHE A 32 -44.31 -16.00 61.21
CA PHE A 32 -45.36 -16.52 62.15
C PHE A 32 -45.98 -17.93 61.91
N ARG A 33 -45.78 -18.84 62.92
CA ARG A 33 -46.63 -19.86 63.63
C ARG A 33 -47.61 -20.81 62.85
N THR A 34 -47.96 -22.07 63.22
CA THR A 34 -47.95 -22.86 64.50
C THR A 34 -48.30 -24.37 64.26
N GLN A 35 -47.76 -25.28 65.10
CA GLN A 35 -48.30 -26.55 65.71
C GLN A 35 -48.94 -27.66 64.81
N SER A 36 -48.88 -28.98 65.07
CA SER A 36 -48.78 -29.79 66.31
C SER A 36 -48.23 -31.23 66.11
N GLU A 37 -47.48 -31.70 67.12
CA GLU A 37 -47.40 -33.03 67.79
C GLU A 37 -47.67 -34.38 67.06
N ALA A 38 -46.68 -35.28 67.15
CA ALA A 38 -46.83 -36.63 67.73
C ALA A 38 -45.45 -37.17 68.17
N SER A 39 -45.33 -37.60 69.44
CA SER A 39 -44.11 -38.21 70.01
C SER A 39 -44.32 -39.70 70.30
N ILE A 40 -43.38 -40.56 69.90
CA ILE A 40 -42.98 -41.78 70.64
C ILE A 40 -41.47 -41.99 70.42
N TYR A 41 -40.69 -41.87 71.50
CA TYR A 41 -39.26 -42.24 71.64
C TYR A 41 -39.10 -43.79 71.60
N THR A 42 -37.98 -44.45 71.26
CA THR A 42 -36.56 -44.15 71.48
C THR A 42 -35.73 -45.10 70.59
N ARG A 43 -34.70 -44.60 69.90
CA ARG A 43 -33.40 -45.27 69.84
C ARG A 43 -32.31 -44.23 69.57
N SER A 44 -31.45 -44.06 70.56
CA SER A 44 -30.26 -43.21 70.53
C SER A 44 -29.26 -43.70 69.48
N LEU A 45 -28.97 -42.89 68.48
CA LEU A 45 -27.68 -42.88 67.80
C LEU A 45 -27.20 -41.43 67.71
N SER A 46 -26.05 -41.19 68.33
CA SER A 46 -25.27 -39.96 68.24
C SER A 46 -24.84 -39.71 66.79
N VAL A 47 -25.40 -38.68 66.16
CA VAL A 47 -24.84 -38.06 64.95
C VAL A 47 -24.69 -36.58 65.22
N ALA A 48 -23.73 -36.27 66.09
CA ALA A 48 -23.18 -34.93 66.24
C ALA A 48 -21.68 -35.13 66.13
N ASP A 49 -21.14 -35.09 64.91
CA ASP A 49 -19.73 -34.75 64.61
C ASP A 49 -19.35 -34.79 63.11
N GLU A 50 -20.24 -35.13 62.17
CA GLU A 50 -19.85 -35.17 60.74
C GLU A 50 -20.22 -33.92 59.91
N HIS A 51 -21.01 -32.98 60.45
CA HIS A 51 -21.34 -31.75 59.73
C HIS A 51 -20.43 -30.55 60.05
N SER A 52 -19.60 -30.63 61.11
CA SER A 52 -18.66 -29.55 61.46
C SER A 52 -17.34 -29.64 60.69
N SER A 53 -16.89 -30.85 60.32
CA SER A 53 -15.67 -31.02 59.50
C SER A 53 -15.89 -30.63 58.04
N LEU A 54 -17.02 -31.02 57.44
CA LEU A 54 -17.37 -30.66 56.05
C LEU A 54 -17.53 -29.14 55.85
N ALA A 55 -18.07 -28.43 56.84
CA ALA A 55 -18.20 -26.96 56.80
C ALA A 55 -16.86 -26.24 57.06
N SER A 56 -15.97 -26.85 57.86
CA SER A 56 -14.59 -26.38 58.06
C SER A 56 -13.74 -26.57 56.79
N ASP A 57 -13.86 -27.73 56.15
CA ASP A 57 -13.13 -28.07 54.94
C ASP A 57 -13.59 -27.21 53.75
N MET A 58 -14.90 -27.01 53.54
CA MET A 58 -15.40 -26.11 52.48
C MET A 58 -14.91 -24.67 52.65
N ARG A 59 -14.83 -24.15 53.89
CA ARG A 59 -14.28 -22.81 54.15
C ARG A 59 -12.78 -22.74 53.86
N GLN A 60 -12.02 -23.79 54.14
CA GLN A 60 -10.59 -23.84 53.80
C GLN A 60 -10.38 -23.88 52.28
N TYR A 61 -11.20 -24.64 51.54
CA TYR A 61 -11.13 -24.67 50.08
C TYR A 61 -11.60 -23.38 49.42
N ASP A 62 -12.65 -22.72 49.94
CA ASP A 62 -13.10 -21.41 49.44
C ASP A 62 -12.06 -20.32 49.73
N LEU A 63 -11.42 -20.33 50.91
CA LEU A 63 -10.35 -19.37 51.24
C LEU A 63 -9.10 -19.63 50.39
N LEU A 64 -8.73 -20.89 50.16
CA LEU A 64 -7.66 -21.28 49.27
C LEU A 64 -7.99 -20.90 47.82
N PHE A 65 -9.23 -21.09 47.37
CA PHE A 65 -9.69 -20.72 46.03
C PHE A 65 -9.72 -19.20 45.86
N CYS A 66 -10.13 -18.43 46.87
CA CYS A 66 -10.03 -16.96 46.89
C CYS A 66 -8.59 -16.46 46.95
N ILE A 67 -7.69 -17.14 47.67
CA ILE A 67 -6.25 -16.82 47.69
C ILE A 67 -5.62 -17.18 46.35
N LEU A 68 -5.99 -18.30 45.72
CA LEU A 68 -5.52 -18.70 44.39
C LEU A 68 -6.09 -17.78 43.30
N LEU A 69 -7.35 -17.35 43.41
CA LEU A 69 -7.95 -16.32 42.55
C LEU A 69 -7.27 -14.96 42.78
N GLY A 70 -7.01 -14.58 44.03
CA GLY A 70 -6.30 -13.35 44.38
C GLY A 70 -4.83 -13.34 43.92
N LEU A 71 -4.14 -14.48 43.97
CA LEU A 71 -2.80 -14.69 43.43
C LEU A 71 -2.79 -14.79 41.89
N SER A 72 -3.89 -15.23 41.28
CA SER A 72 -4.07 -15.25 39.82
C SER A 72 -4.32 -13.86 39.22
N ILE A 73 -4.64 -12.88 40.07
CA ILE A 73 -4.70 -11.46 39.71
C ILE A 73 -3.42 -10.79 40.23
N ALA A 74 -2.25 -11.29 39.81
CA ALA A 74 -1.05 -10.46 39.82
C ALA A 74 -1.30 -9.31 38.84
N HIS A 75 -1.77 -8.17 39.36
CA HIS A 75 -1.96 -6.97 38.55
C HIS A 75 -0.63 -6.59 37.93
N ALA A 76 -0.60 -6.46 36.60
CA ALA A 76 0.49 -5.79 35.91
C ALA A 76 0.71 -4.42 36.55
N ALA A 77 1.84 -4.23 37.23
CA ALA A 77 2.16 -2.97 37.87
C ALA A 77 2.90 -2.07 36.89
N THR A 78 2.68 -0.76 36.99
CA THR A 78 3.54 0.24 36.34
C THR A 78 4.51 0.76 37.38
N MET A 79 5.81 0.63 37.10
CA MET A 79 6.88 1.03 38.02
C MET A 79 7.83 1.99 37.31
N SER A 80 8.24 3.03 38.03
CA SER A 80 9.10 4.09 37.49
C SER A 80 10.47 4.09 38.14
N TRP A 81 11.51 4.34 37.34
CA TRP A 81 12.87 4.50 37.82
C TRP A 81 13.02 5.82 38.59
N ARG A 82 13.55 5.74 39.81
CA ARG A 82 13.85 6.88 40.67
C ARG A 82 15.10 7.59 40.18
N ASN A 83 15.02 8.90 40.01
CA ASN A 83 16.18 9.74 39.71
C ASN A 83 16.84 10.32 40.99
N THR A 84 16.92 9.51 42.05
CA THR A 84 17.39 9.94 43.37
C THR A 84 18.28 8.88 44.02
N TYR A 85 19.15 9.28 44.96
CA TYR A 85 19.89 8.37 45.86
C TYR A 85 20.70 7.25 45.17
N GLY A 86 21.76 7.57 44.43
CA GLY A 86 22.68 6.56 43.87
C GLY A 86 22.15 5.80 42.65
N CYS A 87 20.90 6.06 42.24
CA CYS A 87 20.28 5.57 41.00
C CYS A 87 20.70 6.34 39.74
N TYR A 88 21.80 7.08 39.86
CA TYR A 88 22.59 7.66 38.79
C TYR A 88 24.06 7.39 39.14
N ALA A 89 24.79 6.65 38.30
CA ALA A 89 26.23 6.49 38.48
C ALA A 89 26.93 7.72 37.91
N HIS A 90 27.83 8.34 38.66
CA HIS A 90 28.73 9.38 38.16
C HIS A 90 29.66 8.77 37.09
N GLY A 91 29.20 8.72 35.83
CA GLY A 91 29.96 8.26 34.67
C GLY A 91 29.81 6.77 34.32
N GLY A 92 28.68 6.13 34.63
CA GLY A 92 28.42 4.73 34.26
C GLY A 92 26.94 4.38 34.18
N ASN A 93 26.64 3.12 33.86
CA ASN A 93 25.27 2.61 33.90
C ASN A 93 24.94 2.03 35.29
N VAL A 94 23.67 2.12 35.69
CA VAL A 94 23.15 1.46 36.90
C VAL A 94 22.43 0.18 36.49
N ALA A 95 22.72 -0.93 37.17
CA ALA A 95 22.08 -2.21 36.86
C ALA A 95 20.57 -2.16 37.12
N PHE A 96 19.77 -2.61 36.16
CA PHE A 96 18.30 -2.60 36.20
C PHE A 96 17.70 -3.32 37.42
N ASN A 97 18.40 -4.35 37.91
CA ASN A 97 18.01 -5.14 39.08
C ASN A 97 18.23 -4.43 40.43
N THR A 98 18.63 -3.16 40.42
CA THR A 98 18.80 -2.35 41.64
C THR A 98 17.42 -1.97 42.22
N SER A 99 16.88 -2.81 43.09
CA SER A 99 15.49 -2.72 43.59
C SER A 99 15.12 -1.36 44.19
N TYR A 100 16.02 -0.72 44.96
CA TYR A 100 15.76 0.58 45.57
C TYR A 100 15.69 1.74 44.56
N CYS A 101 16.08 1.50 43.30
CA CYS A 101 15.93 2.45 42.21
C CYS A 101 14.56 2.42 41.55
N TRP A 102 13.67 1.51 41.95
CA TRP A 102 12.28 1.54 41.53
C TRP A 102 11.41 2.27 42.56
N ASP A 103 10.43 3.04 42.11
CA ASP A 103 9.47 3.72 42.97
C ASP A 103 8.72 2.77 43.92
N SER A 104 8.41 1.57 43.44
CA SER A 104 7.85 0.46 44.21
C SER A 104 8.81 -0.17 45.23
N GLY A 105 10.13 0.04 45.08
CA GLY A 105 11.17 -0.67 45.81
C GLY A 105 11.38 -2.13 45.38
N VAL A 106 10.75 -2.55 44.27
CA VAL A 106 10.80 -3.91 43.72
C VAL A 106 11.19 -3.83 42.25
N VAL A 107 12.00 -4.79 41.78
CA VAL A 107 12.38 -4.87 40.36
C VAL A 107 11.19 -5.34 39.53
N PRO A 108 10.82 -4.65 38.44
CA PRO A 108 9.75 -5.07 37.53
C PRO A 108 10.00 -6.45 36.95
N SER A 109 8.93 -7.21 36.76
CA SER A 109 8.96 -8.61 36.36
C SER A 109 7.97 -8.93 35.24
N ALA A 110 7.79 -10.22 34.94
CA ALA A 110 6.91 -10.65 33.86
C ALA A 110 5.49 -10.13 34.06
N GLY A 111 4.98 -9.38 33.08
CA GLY A 111 3.66 -8.73 33.14
C GLY A 111 3.72 -7.24 33.49
N ASP A 112 4.79 -6.77 34.14
CA ASP A 112 4.91 -5.37 34.56
C ASP A 112 5.32 -4.42 33.42
N THR A 113 4.99 -3.14 33.61
CA THR A 113 5.45 -2.02 32.80
C THR A 113 6.55 -1.28 33.54
N ALA A 114 7.72 -1.13 32.94
CA ALA A 114 8.83 -0.34 33.46
C ALA A 114 8.94 1.01 32.72
N ILE A 115 9.11 2.11 33.45
CA ILE A 115 9.33 3.45 32.91
C ILE A 115 10.68 3.99 33.39
N ILE A 116 11.57 4.36 32.48
CA ILE A 116 12.88 4.96 32.78
C ILE A 116 12.92 6.38 32.21
N SER A 117 12.95 7.38 33.09
CA SER A 117 12.90 8.81 32.76
C SER A 117 13.92 9.62 33.57
N LEU A 118 15.20 9.46 33.25
CA LEU A 118 16.34 10.15 33.87
C LEU A 118 16.50 11.60 33.40
N GLY A 119 15.94 11.97 32.24
CA GLY A 119 16.09 13.32 31.65
C GLY A 119 17.52 13.65 31.22
N THR A 120 18.34 12.63 30.96
CA THR A 120 19.72 12.74 30.48
C THR A 120 20.17 11.45 29.82
N THR A 121 21.09 11.57 28.86
CA THR A 121 21.74 10.48 28.15
C THR A 121 23.21 10.30 28.56
N SER A 122 23.71 11.06 29.55
CA SER A 122 25.11 11.00 30.01
C SER A 122 25.43 9.79 30.89
N TYR A 123 24.40 9.17 31.47
CA TYR A 123 24.44 7.91 32.22
C TYR A 123 23.12 7.19 31.94
N GLY A 124 23.05 5.90 32.25
CA GLY A 124 21.86 5.12 31.91
C GLY A 124 21.59 3.93 32.81
N VAL A 125 20.67 3.09 32.36
CA VAL A 125 20.30 1.83 32.99
C VAL A 125 20.84 0.68 32.13
N GLU A 126 21.43 -0.32 32.76
CA GLU A 126 21.96 -1.51 32.09
C GLU A 126 21.17 -2.76 32.46
N ILE A 127 20.73 -3.49 31.44
CA ILE A 127 20.07 -4.80 31.51
C ILE A 127 21.06 -5.83 30.95
N ASP A 128 21.93 -6.31 31.82
CA ASP A 128 22.94 -7.35 31.56
C ASP A 128 22.48 -8.76 32.00
N THR A 129 21.33 -8.83 32.68
CA THR A 129 20.70 -10.05 33.18
C THR A 129 19.36 -10.27 32.50
N ASN A 130 18.86 -11.52 32.55
CA ASN A 130 17.61 -11.89 31.92
C ASN A 130 16.44 -11.19 32.62
N VAL A 131 15.75 -10.32 31.87
CA VAL A 131 14.57 -9.60 32.34
C VAL A 131 13.40 -9.96 31.44
N SER A 132 12.22 -10.10 32.02
CA SER A 132 10.97 -10.22 31.28
C SER A 132 9.99 -9.14 31.70
N LEU A 133 9.42 -8.42 30.73
CA LEU A 133 8.47 -7.34 30.96
C LEU A 133 7.35 -7.40 29.93
N SER A 134 6.17 -6.88 30.28
CA SER A 134 5.16 -6.61 29.27
C SER A 134 5.55 -5.37 28.45
N GLN A 135 6.03 -4.32 29.11
CA GLN A 135 6.38 -3.06 28.45
C GLN A 135 7.60 -2.39 29.11
N LEU A 136 8.45 -1.77 28.28
CA LEU A 136 9.52 -0.86 28.70
C LEU A 136 9.34 0.48 27.98
N THR A 137 9.21 1.57 28.73
CA THR A 137 9.22 2.94 28.21
C THR A 137 10.52 3.62 28.62
N VAL A 138 11.24 4.16 27.65
CA VAL A 138 12.46 4.96 27.85
C VAL A 138 12.17 6.37 27.36
N ASP A 139 12.25 7.34 28.28
CA ASP A 139 11.90 8.73 28.05
C ASP A 139 13.12 9.62 28.38
N GLY A 140 13.70 10.28 27.37
CA GLY A 140 14.86 11.16 27.55
C GLY A 140 16.01 10.52 28.34
N SER A 141 16.22 9.22 28.11
CA SER A 141 17.14 8.39 28.91
C SER A 141 17.96 7.47 28.03
N HIS A 142 19.09 7.03 28.57
CA HIS A 142 19.95 6.01 27.98
C HIS A 142 19.70 4.64 28.63
N VAL A 143 19.47 3.61 27.82
CA VAL A 143 19.34 2.22 28.28
C VAL A 143 20.19 1.30 27.41
N THR A 144 20.97 0.43 28.05
CA THR A 144 21.72 -0.66 27.40
C THR A 144 21.10 -1.99 27.77
N ILE A 145 20.75 -2.82 26.79
CA ILE A 145 20.31 -4.19 26.97
C ILE A 145 21.31 -5.09 26.26
N SER A 146 22.13 -5.79 27.02
CA SER A 146 23.19 -6.68 26.55
C SER A 146 22.86 -8.16 26.77
N SER A 147 21.84 -8.50 27.58
CA SER A 147 21.39 -9.88 27.75
C SER A 147 20.62 -10.41 26.53
N GLY A 148 21.12 -11.50 25.93
CA GLY A 148 20.52 -12.16 24.78
C GLY A 148 19.21 -12.94 25.05
N GLU A 149 18.81 -13.10 26.31
CA GLU A 149 17.58 -13.80 26.73
C GLU A 149 16.52 -12.84 27.32
N THR A 150 16.71 -11.53 27.13
CA THR A 150 15.72 -10.52 27.56
C THR A 150 14.42 -10.66 26.77
N ASN A 151 13.29 -10.80 27.47
CA ASN A 151 11.97 -10.97 26.87
C ASN A 151 11.03 -9.82 27.23
N ILE A 152 11.13 -8.72 26.47
CA ILE A 152 10.28 -7.54 26.62
C ILE A 152 9.27 -7.51 25.47
N SER A 153 7.97 -7.52 25.76
CA SER A 153 6.97 -7.61 24.68
C SER A 153 6.86 -6.33 23.85
N SER A 154 7.02 -5.16 24.49
CA SER A 154 7.00 -3.84 23.82
C SER A 154 8.05 -2.91 24.41
N ILE A 155 8.79 -2.21 23.56
CA ILE A 155 9.75 -1.17 23.94
C ILE A 155 9.35 0.13 23.26
N THR A 156 9.24 1.21 24.02
CA THR A 156 8.90 2.55 23.53
C THR A 156 10.02 3.52 23.87
N LEU A 157 10.57 4.21 22.86
CA LEU A 157 11.60 5.24 23.00
C LEU A 157 11.02 6.60 22.59
N ILE A 158 11.10 7.58 23.50
CA ILE A 158 10.58 8.95 23.30
C ILE A 158 11.54 10.01 23.83
N ASN A 159 11.36 11.25 23.35
CA ASN A 159 12.05 12.45 23.81
C ASN A 159 13.58 12.29 23.84
N GLU A 160 14.19 11.96 22.70
CA GLU A 160 15.64 11.80 22.54
C GLU A 160 16.26 10.63 23.34
N ALA A 161 15.44 9.63 23.71
CA ALA A 161 15.92 8.41 24.34
C ALA A 161 16.88 7.62 23.44
N GLN A 162 17.80 6.87 24.05
CA GLN A 162 18.76 6.01 23.37
C GLN A 162 18.67 4.59 23.90
N LEU A 163 18.50 3.63 22.99
CA LEU A 163 18.51 2.21 23.31
C LEU A 163 19.67 1.52 22.61
N PHE A 164 20.63 1.04 23.38
CA PHE A 164 21.67 0.13 22.93
C PHE A 164 21.13 -1.29 23.10
N TYR A 165 20.88 -1.98 21.99
CA TYR A 165 20.09 -3.21 22.00
C TYR A 165 20.84 -4.39 21.40
N GLN A 166 21.02 -5.41 22.22
CA GLN A 166 21.45 -6.74 21.82
C GLN A 166 20.26 -7.71 21.92
N THR A 167 20.02 -8.46 20.85
CA THR A 167 19.18 -9.65 20.90
C THR A 167 19.77 -10.69 19.95
N ASP A 168 20.09 -11.85 20.50
CA ASP A 168 20.76 -12.94 19.78
C ASP A 168 19.72 -13.93 19.21
N SER A 169 18.46 -13.78 19.62
CA SER A 169 17.33 -14.63 19.24
C SER A 169 16.22 -13.82 18.55
N SER A 170 15.29 -14.51 17.90
CA SER A 170 14.09 -13.91 17.34
C SER A 170 13.20 -13.38 18.45
N SER A 171 13.36 -12.10 18.79
CA SER A 171 12.54 -11.48 19.81
C SER A 171 11.11 -11.26 19.30
N SER A 172 10.12 -11.56 20.14
CA SER A 172 8.74 -11.16 19.91
C SER A 172 8.48 -9.68 20.18
N SER A 173 9.52 -8.92 20.59
CA SER A 173 9.40 -7.50 20.90
C SER A 173 8.83 -6.71 19.72
N SER A 174 7.93 -5.78 20.06
CA SER A 174 7.61 -4.62 19.23
C SER A 174 8.42 -3.43 19.74
N ILE A 175 9.04 -2.64 18.85
CA ILE A 175 9.80 -1.46 19.24
C ILE A 175 9.24 -0.24 18.51
N PHE A 176 8.83 0.77 19.29
CA PHE A 176 8.37 2.05 18.80
C PHE A 176 9.37 3.15 19.16
N ILE A 177 9.83 3.92 18.17
CA ILE A 177 10.91 4.89 18.34
C ILE A 177 10.44 6.22 17.79
N SER A 178 10.47 7.27 18.62
CA SER A 178 10.00 8.59 18.21
C SER A 178 10.63 9.75 18.99
N GLY A 179 10.32 10.97 18.57
CA GLY A 179 10.71 12.18 19.29
C GLY A 179 12.23 12.39 19.33
N GLY A 180 12.93 12.13 18.23
CA GLY A 180 14.39 12.23 18.14
C GLY A 180 15.14 11.04 18.75
N SER A 181 14.43 10.02 19.23
CA SER A 181 15.05 8.85 19.87
C SER A 181 15.84 7.99 18.89
N SER A 182 16.82 7.25 19.42
CA SER A 182 17.77 6.46 18.64
C SER A 182 17.81 5.00 19.07
N LEU A 183 17.77 4.10 18.10
CA LEU A 183 18.10 2.68 18.28
C LEU A 183 19.54 2.44 17.83
N VAL A 184 20.32 1.81 18.70
CA VAL A 184 21.74 1.53 18.52
C VAL A 184 21.97 0.01 18.66
N PRO A 185 21.89 -0.75 17.57
CA PRO A 185 22.09 -2.20 17.62
C PRO A 185 23.53 -2.53 18.01
N LEU A 186 23.71 -3.38 19.03
CA LEU A 186 25.03 -3.80 19.50
C LEU A 186 25.64 -4.90 18.63
N ASN A 187 24.79 -5.74 18.03
CA ASN A 187 25.20 -6.78 17.08
C ASN A 187 24.95 -6.35 15.64
N SER A 188 25.65 -7.01 14.71
CA SER A 188 25.44 -6.85 13.25
C SER A 188 24.09 -7.39 12.76
N ARG A 189 23.25 -7.90 13.65
CA ARG A 189 21.91 -8.39 13.35
C ARG A 189 20.94 -8.00 14.46
N LEU A 190 19.71 -7.68 14.07
CA LEU A 190 18.61 -7.45 14.98
C LEU A 190 17.38 -8.22 14.50
N SER A 191 16.73 -8.97 15.40
CA SER A 191 15.52 -9.72 15.09
C SER A 191 14.42 -9.38 16.08
N VAL A 192 13.36 -8.73 15.60
CA VAL A 192 12.22 -8.26 16.40
C VAL A 192 10.92 -8.49 15.65
N SER A 193 9.78 -8.47 16.34
CA SER A 193 8.49 -8.71 15.69
C SER A 193 8.07 -7.50 14.85
N GLN A 194 8.14 -6.30 15.42
CA GLN A 194 7.68 -5.06 14.79
C GLN A 194 8.62 -3.90 15.10
N LEU A 195 8.81 -3.01 14.13
CA LEU A 195 9.56 -1.76 14.28
C LEU A 195 8.78 -0.60 13.70
N THR A 196 8.63 0.46 14.48
CA THR A 196 8.02 1.71 14.03
C THR A 196 8.95 2.86 14.32
N PHE A 197 9.29 3.61 13.27
CA PHE A 197 10.12 4.82 13.32
C PHE A 197 9.27 6.05 13.02
N SER A 198 9.32 7.06 13.89
CA SER A 198 8.58 8.30 13.72
C SER A 198 9.36 9.50 14.27
N ASN A 199 10.09 10.22 13.43
CA ASN A 199 11.12 11.17 13.90
C ASN A 199 12.16 10.44 14.76
N ALA A 200 12.85 9.48 14.16
CA ALA A 200 13.72 8.56 14.86
C ALA A 200 15.04 8.34 14.12
N SER A 201 16.02 7.80 14.83
CA SER A 201 17.32 7.45 14.27
C SER A 201 17.67 5.97 14.46
N LEU A 202 18.31 5.39 13.45
CA LEU A 202 18.95 4.08 13.51
C LEU A 202 20.46 4.26 13.34
N TYR A 203 21.23 3.92 14.38
CA TYR A 203 22.68 4.09 14.38
C TYR A 203 23.38 2.75 14.15
N ILE A 204 23.84 2.53 12.91
CA ILE A 204 24.54 1.31 12.47
C ILE A 204 26.03 1.56 12.20
N ALA A 205 26.57 2.72 12.58
CA ALA A 205 27.93 3.11 12.21
C ALA A 205 29.05 2.24 12.79
N MET A 206 28.75 1.37 13.73
CA MET A 206 29.71 0.39 14.25
C MET A 206 29.81 -0.88 13.38
N HIS A 207 28.89 -1.06 12.43
CA HIS A 207 28.76 -2.26 11.61
C HIS A 207 29.14 -1.99 10.16
N GLU A 208 29.90 -2.91 9.55
CA GLU A 208 30.12 -2.90 8.10
C GLU A 208 28.93 -3.49 7.35
N THR A 209 28.26 -4.46 7.96
CA THR A 209 27.03 -5.07 7.47
C THR A 209 26.08 -5.20 8.64
N PHE A 210 24.85 -4.75 8.47
CA PHE A 210 23.80 -4.88 9.46
C PHE A 210 22.53 -5.45 8.82
N ASP A 211 22.02 -6.57 9.35
CA ASP A 211 20.74 -7.16 8.93
C ASP A 211 19.65 -6.92 9.97
N LEU A 212 18.52 -6.40 9.53
CA LEU A 212 17.32 -6.27 10.32
C LEU A 212 16.25 -7.26 9.89
N TYR A 213 15.88 -8.16 10.78
CA TYR A 213 14.81 -9.13 10.59
C TYR A 213 13.56 -8.71 11.36
N CYS A 214 12.51 -8.34 10.65
CA CYS A 214 11.29 -7.84 11.28
C CYS A 214 10.03 -8.30 10.54
N HIS A 215 8.96 -8.74 11.20
CA HIS A 215 7.74 -9.10 10.46
C HIS A 215 7.10 -7.85 9.85
N SER A 216 7.02 -6.76 10.63
CA SER A 216 6.44 -5.50 10.18
C SER A 216 7.32 -4.29 10.50
N VAL A 217 7.64 -3.49 9.48
CA VAL A 217 8.38 -2.24 9.60
C VAL A 217 7.51 -1.07 9.15
N ALA A 218 7.43 -0.03 9.97
CA ALA A 218 6.75 1.21 9.62
C ALA A 218 7.71 2.41 9.78
N VAL A 219 7.78 3.25 8.76
CA VAL A 219 8.41 4.58 8.82
C VAL A 219 7.31 5.60 8.60
N GLN A 220 7.11 6.52 9.53
CA GLN A 220 5.97 7.45 9.52
C GLN A 220 6.36 8.85 10.01
N GLY A 221 5.47 9.82 9.81
CA GLY A 221 5.66 11.19 10.29
C GLY A 221 6.92 11.83 9.69
N SER A 222 7.77 12.42 10.53
CA SER A 222 9.03 13.06 10.11
C SER A 222 10.12 12.08 9.67
N GLY A 223 9.83 10.78 9.61
CA GLY A 223 10.70 9.80 8.96
C GLY A 223 11.75 9.16 9.86
N LEU A 224 12.83 8.70 9.22
CA LEU A 224 13.93 7.93 9.78
C LEU A 224 15.27 8.50 9.29
N SER A 225 16.20 8.76 10.23
CA SER A 225 17.60 9.05 9.91
C SER A 225 18.46 7.81 10.17
N ILE A 226 19.27 7.41 9.20
CA ILE A 226 20.17 6.26 9.32
C ILE A 226 21.59 6.78 9.40
N SER A 227 22.20 6.59 10.56
CA SER A 227 23.59 6.96 10.82
C SER A 227 24.49 5.76 10.56
N SER A 228 25.34 5.85 9.54
CA SER A 228 26.31 4.81 9.18
C SER A 228 27.75 5.31 9.31
N SER A 229 28.69 4.37 9.26
CA SER A 229 30.11 4.70 9.22
C SER A 229 30.42 5.41 7.91
N THR A 230 31.48 6.23 7.90
CA THR A 230 32.02 6.79 6.66
C THR A 230 32.83 5.77 5.84
N LYS A 231 32.93 4.51 6.31
CA LYS A 231 33.59 3.45 5.56
C LYS A 231 32.87 3.23 4.24
N ALA A 232 33.64 2.98 3.19
CA ALA A 232 33.09 2.67 1.89
C ALA A 232 32.21 1.41 1.99
N ARG A 233 30.91 1.57 1.66
CA ARG A 233 29.91 0.49 1.48
C ARG A 233 29.43 -0.18 2.77
N THR A 234 29.01 0.59 3.78
CA THR A 234 28.17 0.03 4.85
C THR A 234 26.92 -0.60 4.22
N GLN A 235 26.59 -1.85 4.57
CA GLN A 235 25.44 -2.58 4.06
C GLN A 235 24.31 -2.64 5.09
N LEU A 236 23.08 -2.40 4.64
CA LEU A 236 21.87 -2.48 5.46
C LEU A 236 20.85 -3.42 4.79
N GLY A 237 20.67 -4.61 5.35
CA GLY A 237 19.67 -5.58 4.94
C GLY A 237 18.36 -5.39 5.69
N TRP A 238 17.26 -5.17 4.96
CA TRP A 238 15.91 -5.18 5.50
C TRP A 238 15.23 -6.49 5.12
N HIS A 239 14.88 -7.31 6.10
CA HIS A 239 14.21 -8.59 5.93
C HIS A 239 12.81 -8.51 6.54
N PHE A 240 11.76 -8.49 5.72
CA PHE A 240 10.39 -8.25 6.21
C PHE A 240 9.27 -9.03 5.52
N ASP A 241 8.12 -9.11 6.19
CA ASP A 241 6.85 -9.53 5.58
C ASP A 241 6.00 -8.32 5.17
N SER A 242 6.06 -7.24 5.93
CA SER A 242 5.38 -5.99 5.57
C SER A 242 6.24 -4.78 5.92
N MET A 243 6.46 -3.89 4.94
CA MET A 243 7.10 -2.59 5.18
C MET A 243 6.20 -1.48 4.63
N SER A 244 5.97 -0.45 5.45
CA SER A 244 5.23 0.75 5.08
C SER A 244 6.09 1.99 5.29
N ILE A 245 6.29 2.78 4.24
CA ILE A 245 7.06 4.03 4.26
C ILE A 245 6.10 5.19 3.94
N ASN A 246 5.85 6.01 4.96
CA ASN A 246 5.03 7.22 4.97
C ASN A 246 5.75 8.36 5.72
N GLY A 247 7.07 8.37 5.62
CA GLY A 247 7.97 9.41 6.11
C GLY A 247 9.32 9.26 5.38
N ASP A 248 10.11 10.33 5.36
CA ASP A 248 11.40 10.34 4.65
C ASP A 248 12.38 9.34 5.28
N ILE A 249 13.34 8.86 4.49
CA ILE A 249 14.49 8.08 4.99
C ILE A 249 15.74 8.81 4.54
N VAL A 250 16.61 9.18 5.47
CA VAL A 250 17.81 9.96 5.16
C VAL A 250 19.05 9.24 5.66
N ASP A 251 20.01 9.01 4.77
CA ASP A 251 21.29 8.40 5.13
C ASP A 251 22.35 9.45 5.43
N SER A 252 23.10 9.27 6.52
CA SER A 252 24.22 10.16 6.86
C SER A 252 25.42 10.02 5.92
N ALA A 253 25.55 8.90 5.22
CA ALA A 253 26.62 8.59 4.28
C ALA A 253 26.13 7.60 3.20
N SER A 254 27.02 7.12 2.33
CA SER A 254 26.69 6.10 1.34
C SER A 254 26.38 4.76 2.01
N ILE A 255 25.14 4.29 1.85
CA ILE A 255 24.67 2.99 2.36
C ILE A 255 24.20 2.13 1.19
N SER A 256 24.54 0.84 1.23
CA SER A 256 23.99 -0.17 0.32
C SER A 256 22.79 -0.84 0.99
N HIS A 257 21.58 -0.42 0.60
CA HIS A 257 20.33 -1.01 1.06
C HIS A 257 19.97 -2.25 0.26
N TYR A 258 19.60 -3.31 0.97
CA TYR A 258 19.07 -4.53 0.39
C TYR A 258 17.72 -4.85 1.04
N TYR A 259 16.63 -4.78 0.27
CA TYR A 259 15.28 -5.07 0.73
C TYR A 259 14.88 -6.47 0.28
N SER A 260 14.69 -7.39 1.22
CA SER A 260 14.40 -8.79 0.93
C SER A 260 13.24 -9.34 1.76
N PRO A 261 12.51 -10.31 1.20
CA PRO A 261 11.33 -10.87 1.83
C PRO A 261 11.70 -11.91 2.89
N ARG A 262 10.96 -11.93 4.01
CA ARG A 262 10.96 -13.07 4.94
C ARG A 262 9.99 -14.17 4.50
N SER A 263 8.97 -13.82 3.73
CA SER A 263 7.98 -14.73 3.17
C SER A 263 7.64 -14.41 1.72
N SER A 264 7.05 -15.37 1.01
CA SER A 264 6.63 -15.21 -0.40
C SER A 264 5.58 -14.13 -0.64
N PHE A 265 4.97 -13.58 0.42
CA PHE A 265 3.92 -12.57 0.34
C PHE A 265 4.39 -11.20 0.79
N ALA A 266 5.70 -10.98 0.91
CA ALA A 266 6.22 -9.73 1.43
C ALA A 266 5.79 -8.53 0.56
N VAL A 267 5.35 -7.46 1.23
CA VAL A 267 4.93 -6.22 0.57
C VAL A 267 5.69 -5.04 1.14
N LEU A 268 6.28 -4.23 0.25
CA LEU A 268 6.77 -2.90 0.59
C LEU A 268 5.82 -1.87 -0.02
N THR A 269 5.26 -0.97 0.79
CA THR A 269 4.41 0.12 0.32
C THR A 269 5.05 1.46 0.61
N MET A 270 5.16 2.30 -0.41
CA MET A 270 5.53 3.71 -0.30
C MET A 270 4.30 4.56 -0.56
N SER A 271 3.88 5.32 0.45
CA SER A 271 2.71 6.18 0.38
C SER A 271 2.91 7.39 1.27
N ASN A 272 2.74 8.60 0.73
CA ASN A 272 2.68 9.83 1.49
C ASN A 272 1.23 10.24 1.69
N THR A 273 0.90 10.62 2.91
CA THR A 273 -0.36 11.31 3.23
C THR A 273 -0.26 12.82 3.04
N SER A 274 0.96 13.36 2.89
CA SER A 274 1.21 14.77 2.58
C SER A 274 1.20 15.08 1.08
N VAL A 275 1.13 16.37 0.73
CA VAL A 275 1.21 16.86 -0.65
C VAL A 275 2.61 16.79 -1.26
N SER A 276 3.65 16.64 -0.44
CA SER A 276 5.04 16.59 -0.89
C SER A 276 5.44 15.16 -1.25
N PRO A 277 6.33 14.94 -2.22
CA PRO A 277 6.91 13.62 -2.46
C PRO A 277 7.69 13.13 -1.24
N LEU A 278 7.69 11.81 -0.97
CA LEU A 278 8.65 11.23 -0.02
C LEU A 278 10.06 11.34 -0.59
N THR A 279 11.04 11.68 0.24
CA THR A 279 12.45 11.66 -0.16
C THR A 279 13.16 10.53 0.56
N LEU A 280 13.70 9.60 -0.23
CA LEU A 280 14.37 8.41 0.28
C LEU A 280 15.85 8.39 -0.12
N TRP A 281 16.68 8.14 0.89
CA TRP A 281 18.14 7.95 0.89
C TRP A 281 18.93 9.16 0.40
N ASN A 282 20.21 8.93 0.13
CA ASN A 282 21.16 9.90 -0.38
C ASN A 282 21.66 9.47 -1.78
N THR A 283 22.08 10.44 -2.61
CA THR A 283 22.54 10.20 -3.99
C THR A 283 23.76 9.28 -4.11
N ALA A 284 24.51 9.08 -3.02
CA ALA A 284 25.62 8.15 -2.96
C ALA A 284 25.22 6.72 -2.55
N SER A 285 23.97 6.48 -2.16
CA SER A 285 23.48 5.18 -1.71
C SER A 285 23.20 4.23 -2.89
N TYR A 286 23.18 2.93 -2.61
CA TYR A 286 22.85 1.88 -3.57
C TYR A 286 21.65 1.11 -3.07
N VAL A 287 20.69 0.84 -3.93
CA VAL A 287 19.41 0.26 -3.50
C VAL A 287 19.08 -0.95 -4.33
N THR A 288 18.85 -2.08 -3.66
CA THR A 288 18.38 -3.31 -4.31
C THR A 288 17.08 -3.76 -3.66
N PHE A 289 16.04 -3.89 -4.48
CA PHE A 289 14.79 -4.54 -4.12
C PHE A 289 14.83 -5.97 -4.64
N ASP A 290 14.85 -6.93 -3.72
CA ASP A 290 14.71 -8.36 -3.99
C ASP A 290 13.42 -8.92 -3.39
N THR A 291 12.40 -8.07 -3.31
CA THR A 291 11.08 -8.38 -2.75
C THR A 291 10.03 -8.58 -3.83
N VAL A 292 9.03 -9.42 -3.57
CA VAL A 292 8.02 -9.83 -4.55
C VAL A 292 7.16 -8.65 -5.02
N ASN A 293 6.78 -7.74 -4.10
CA ASN A 293 5.87 -6.65 -4.43
C ASN A 293 6.28 -5.31 -3.79
N VAL A 294 6.84 -4.42 -4.60
CA VAL A 294 7.09 -3.01 -4.24
C VAL A 294 5.95 -2.17 -4.78
N THR A 295 5.14 -1.57 -3.92
CA THR A 295 4.00 -0.75 -4.30
C THR A 295 4.26 0.72 -4.02
N VAL A 296 4.12 1.58 -5.04
CA VAL A 296 4.16 3.04 -4.91
C VAL A 296 2.76 3.60 -5.11
N ARG A 297 2.26 4.40 -4.16
CA ARG A 297 0.89 4.97 -4.17
C ARG A 297 0.84 6.50 -4.29
N SER A 298 1.99 7.15 -4.19
CA SER A 298 2.16 8.61 -4.21
C SER A 298 3.51 8.96 -4.83
N PRO A 299 3.77 10.22 -5.21
CA PRO A 299 5.08 10.64 -5.69
C PRO A 299 6.20 10.33 -4.69
N VAL A 300 7.32 9.80 -5.19
CA VAL A 300 8.54 9.55 -4.41
C VAL A 300 9.78 10.04 -5.17
N ASN A 301 10.70 10.65 -4.43
CA ASN A 301 12.05 10.98 -4.86
C ASN A 301 12.99 9.92 -4.30
N LEU A 302 13.57 9.10 -5.17
CA LEU A 302 14.54 8.08 -4.80
C LEU A 302 15.94 8.61 -5.12
N LEU A 303 16.66 9.06 -4.09
CA LEU A 303 18.02 9.55 -4.22
C LEU A 303 18.96 8.37 -4.05
N ALA A 304 19.67 8.00 -5.11
CA ALA A 304 20.64 6.92 -5.11
C ALA A 304 21.62 7.10 -6.28
N SER A 305 22.72 6.35 -6.24
CA SER A 305 23.62 6.17 -7.37
C SER A 305 23.08 5.09 -8.30
N SER A 306 22.51 4.01 -7.75
CA SER A 306 21.78 3.01 -8.52
C SER A 306 20.62 2.39 -7.76
N ILE A 307 19.59 1.99 -8.50
CA ILE A 307 18.40 1.32 -7.99
C ILE A 307 18.15 0.09 -8.85
N THR A 308 18.10 -1.08 -8.23
CA THR A 308 17.86 -2.35 -8.92
C THR A 308 16.62 -3.03 -8.37
N PHE A 309 15.69 -3.36 -9.26
CA PHE A 309 14.59 -4.29 -8.98
C PHE A 309 14.99 -5.65 -9.54
N SER A 310 15.23 -6.61 -8.65
CA SER A 310 15.67 -7.96 -8.99
C SER A 310 14.68 -8.69 -9.90
N PRO A 311 15.09 -9.75 -10.61
CA PRO A 311 14.21 -10.47 -11.54
C PRO A 311 12.89 -10.99 -10.95
N ASN A 312 12.87 -11.28 -9.65
CA ASN A 312 11.69 -11.77 -8.94
C ASN A 312 10.82 -10.64 -8.35
N SER A 313 11.27 -9.40 -8.47
CA SER A 313 10.55 -8.23 -7.96
C SER A 313 9.57 -7.68 -8.96
N THR A 314 8.38 -7.32 -8.47
CA THR A 314 7.41 -6.54 -9.23
C THR A 314 7.31 -5.15 -8.63
N LEU A 315 7.54 -4.13 -9.46
CA LEU A 315 7.20 -2.76 -9.13
C LEU A 315 5.75 -2.49 -9.53
N THR A 316 4.91 -2.21 -8.55
CA THR A 316 3.49 -1.89 -8.72
C THR A 316 3.27 -0.41 -8.50
N MET A 317 2.80 0.30 -9.51
CA MET A 317 2.47 1.73 -9.46
C MET A 317 0.95 1.88 -9.39
N ASN A 318 0.43 2.30 -8.24
CA ASN A 318 -1.01 2.47 -8.01
C ASN A 318 -1.36 3.95 -8.09
N SER A 319 -1.91 4.37 -9.22
CA SER A 319 -2.33 5.75 -9.45
C SER A 319 -3.85 5.86 -9.42
N THR A 320 -4.33 6.95 -8.82
CA THR A 320 -5.70 7.43 -8.96
C THR A 320 -5.71 8.70 -9.80
N SER A 321 -6.88 9.24 -10.11
CA SER A 321 -7.02 10.52 -10.82
C SER A 321 -6.42 11.71 -10.07
N PHE A 322 -6.31 11.62 -8.74
CA PHE A 322 -5.90 12.72 -7.86
C PHE A 322 -4.54 12.50 -7.19
N SER A 323 -4.08 11.25 -7.08
CA SER A 323 -2.75 10.90 -6.59
C SER A 323 -2.02 10.09 -7.66
N LEU A 324 -1.02 10.72 -8.27
CA LEU A 324 -0.18 10.11 -9.28
C LEU A 324 0.99 9.42 -8.58
N ALA A 325 1.00 8.09 -8.57
CA ALA A 325 2.19 7.35 -8.21
C ALA A 325 3.26 7.64 -9.28
N SER A 326 4.38 8.22 -8.86
CA SER A 326 5.52 8.51 -9.72
C SER A 326 6.82 8.35 -8.94
N ILE A 327 7.88 8.00 -9.65
CA ILE A 327 9.23 7.88 -9.13
C ILE A 327 10.10 8.90 -9.85
N ASN A 328 10.71 9.81 -9.09
CA ASN A 328 11.82 10.61 -9.56
C ASN A 328 13.11 10.04 -8.97
N ALA A 329 13.89 9.39 -9.82
CA ALA A 329 15.19 8.83 -9.53
C ALA A 329 16.26 9.47 -10.45
N SER A 330 16.14 10.76 -10.74
CA SER A 330 17.00 11.45 -11.72
C SER A 330 18.50 11.42 -11.38
N SER A 331 18.86 11.13 -10.12
CA SER A 331 20.25 10.94 -9.70
C SER A 331 20.80 9.54 -9.95
N ALA A 332 19.95 8.57 -10.29
CA ALA A 332 20.27 7.15 -10.25
C ALA A 332 20.14 6.45 -11.61
N ASP A 333 20.97 5.43 -11.83
CA ASP A 333 20.73 4.42 -12.85
C ASP A 333 19.73 3.39 -12.30
N VAL A 334 18.63 3.17 -13.02
CA VAL A 334 17.52 2.31 -12.60
C VAL A 334 17.44 1.05 -13.47
N THR A 335 17.52 -0.12 -12.85
CA THR A 335 17.33 -1.41 -13.50
C THR A 335 15.97 -1.98 -13.09
N LEU A 336 15.08 -2.20 -14.06
CA LEU A 336 13.72 -2.68 -13.84
C LEU A 336 13.54 -4.09 -14.39
N SER A 337 13.01 -5.03 -13.62
CA SER A 337 12.69 -6.38 -14.09
C SER A 337 11.27 -6.47 -14.66
N SER A 338 10.26 -6.23 -13.82
CA SER A 338 8.84 -6.25 -14.15
C SER A 338 8.12 -5.09 -13.49
N VAL A 339 7.28 -4.40 -14.26
CA VAL A 339 6.48 -3.26 -13.78
C VAL A 339 5.01 -3.48 -14.08
N THR A 340 4.17 -3.26 -13.08
CA THR A 340 2.70 -3.30 -13.19
C THR A 340 2.14 -1.92 -12.84
N PHE A 341 1.40 -1.34 -13.76
CA PHE A 341 0.67 -0.09 -13.55
C PHE A 341 -0.78 -0.40 -13.30
N ASN A 342 -1.28 -0.06 -12.12
CA ASN A 342 -2.71 -0.07 -11.86
C ASN A 342 -3.21 1.38 -11.90
N VAL A 343 -4.02 1.69 -12.89
CA VAL A 343 -4.61 3.01 -13.08
C VAL A 343 -6.08 2.91 -12.76
N ALA A 344 -6.49 3.52 -11.66
CA ALA A 344 -7.90 3.83 -11.42
C ALA A 344 -8.19 5.15 -12.15
N ASP A 345 -8.52 5.06 -13.44
CA ASP A 345 -8.84 6.23 -14.26
C ASP A 345 -10.32 6.59 -14.10
N THR A 346 -10.60 7.85 -13.79
CA THR A 346 -11.97 8.39 -13.78
C THR A 346 -12.39 8.93 -15.15
N GLU A 347 -11.46 9.08 -16.10
CA GLU A 347 -11.74 9.67 -17.43
C GLU A 347 -11.22 8.79 -18.59
N PRO A 348 -11.72 7.55 -18.73
CA PRO A 348 -11.21 6.56 -19.69
C PRO A 348 -11.34 6.93 -21.18
N TYR A 349 -12.07 8.01 -21.48
CA TYR A 349 -12.29 8.52 -22.83
C TYR A 349 -11.33 9.65 -23.22
N PHE A 350 -10.45 10.10 -22.31
CA PHE A 350 -9.44 11.11 -22.59
C PHE A 350 -8.09 10.49 -22.88
N GLU A 351 -7.32 11.17 -23.73
CA GLU A 351 -5.91 10.89 -23.81
C GLU A 351 -5.25 11.38 -22.52
N ASN A 352 -4.53 10.48 -21.86
CA ASN A 352 -3.87 10.76 -20.60
C ASN A 352 -2.41 10.36 -20.70
N GLU A 353 -1.53 11.35 -20.65
CA GLU A 353 -0.09 11.15 -20.63
C GLU A 353 0.45 11.37 -19.22
N ARG A 354 1.21 10.40 -18.72
CA ARG A 354 1.72 10.41 -17.35
C ARG A 354 3.17 9.97 -17.32
N VAL A 355 4.06 10.84 -16.85
CA VAL A 355 5.42 10.44 -16.46
C VAL A 355 5.33 9.68 -15.15
N PHE A 356 5.83 8.45 -15.11
CA PHE A 356 5.76 7.62 -13.91
C PHE A 356 7.12 7.21 -13.37
N ILE A 357 8.16 7.12 -14.21
CA ILE A 357 9.55 6.94 -13.77
C ILE A 357 10.42 7.91 -14.57
N GLN A 358 11.19 8.70 -13.86
CA GLN A 358 12.28 9.50 -14.41
C GLN A 358 13.58 9.07 -13.73
N ALA A 359 14.65 8.85 -14.49
CA ALA A 359 15.93 8.40 -13.99
C ALA A 359 17.10 8.98 -14.81
N ASN A 360 18.34 8.81 -14.32
CA ASN A 360 19.53 9.13 -15.12
C ASN A 360 19.63 8.21 -16.35
N ASN A 361 19.33 6.93 -16.14
CA ASN A 361 19.27 5.89 -17.16
C ASN A 361 18.34 4.76 -16.70
N ILE A 362 17.60 4.14 -17.61
CA ILE A 362 16.65 3.07 -17.35
C ILE A 362 17.03 1.85 -18.18
N GLN A 363 17.32 0.75 -17.49
CA GLN A 363 17.84 -0.48 -18.09
C GLN A 363 16.92 -1.68 -17.87
N ASN A 364 17.03 -2.65 -18.78
CA ASN A 364 16.52 -4.04 -18.65
C ASN A 364 15.01 -4.23 -18.47
N ILE A 365 14.17 -3.33 -18.98
CA ILE A 365 12.71 -3.47 -18.89
C ILE A 365 12.23 -4.72 -19.65
N ARG A 366 12.01 -5.84 -18.95
CA ARG A 366 11.55 -7.08 -19.59
C ARG A 366 10.05 -7.09 -19.85
N ARG A 367 9.27 -6.56 -18.91
CA ARG A 367 7.81 -6.59 -18.95
C ARG A 367 7.19 -5.36 -18.29
N VAL A 368 6.29 -4.72 -19.00
CA VAL A 368 5.39 -3.70 -18.45
C VAL A 368 3.94 -4.13 -18.69
N THR A 369 3.15 -4.19 -17.63
CA THR A 369 1.72 -4.50 -17.70
C THR A 369 0.93 -3.30 -17.21
N VAL A 370 -0.16 -2.94 -17.90
CA VAL A 370 -1.04 -1.84 -17.51
C VAL A 370 -2.45 -2.39 -17.29
N ASN A 371 -2.94 -2.25 -16.06
CA ASN A 371 -4.29 -2.60 -15.64
C ASN A 371 -5.09 -1.31 -15.45
N GLN A 372 -6.01 -1.05 -16.37
CA GLN A 372 -6.96 0.05 -16.26
C GLN A 372 -8.20 -0.45 -15.49
N ASN A 373 -8.30 -0.03 -14.23
CA ASN A 373 -9.41 -0.36 -13.33
C ASN A 373 -10.43 0.76 -13.37
N THR A 374 -11.27 0.76 -14.41
CA THR A 374 -12.31 1.78 -14.61
C THR A 374 -13.70 1.16 -14.49
N LEU A 375 -14.72 2.01 -14.35
CA LEU A 375 -16.12 1.57 -14.30
C LEU A 375 -16.72 1.25 -15.68
N ILE A 376 -15.97 1.50 -16.77
CA ILE A 376 -16.44 1.22 -18.13
C ILE A 376 -15.86 -0.11 -18.65
N ASP A 377 -16.58 -0.73 -19.58
CA ASP A 377 -16.13 -1.96 -20.23
C ASP A 377 -14.74 -1.78 -20.86
N LYS A 378 -13.88 -2.79 -20.71
CA LYS A 378 -12.50 -2.77 -21.24
C LYS A 378 -12.42 -2.52 -22.74
N GLN A 379 -13.43 -2.93 -23.51
CA GLN A 379 -13.52 -2.69 -24.95
C GLN A 379 -13.71 -1.21 -25.30
N CYS A 380 -14.19 -0.40 -24.35
CA CYS A 380 -14.45 1.02 -24.49
C CYS A 380 -13.32 1.89 -23.93
N GLN A 381 -12.22 1.27 -23.50
CA GLN A 381 -11.04 1.96 -22.99
C GLN A 381 -10.03 2.08 -24.13
N GLY A 382 -9.35 3.23 -24.21
CA GLY A 382 -8.25 3.36 -25.16
C GLY A 382 -7.05 2.50 -24.76
N PRO A 383 -6.26 2.03 -25.75
CA PRO A 383 -5.12 1.18 -25.48
C PRO A 383 -4.04 1.95 -24.69
N PRO A 384 -3.45 1.33 -23.66
CA PRO A 384 -2.30 1.90 -22.98
C PRO A 384 -1.03 1.67 -23.80
N VAL A 385 -0.20 2.70 -23.90
CA VAL A 385 1.10 2.67 -24.58
C VAL A 385 2.15 3.15 -23.60
N ILE A 386 3.28 2.45 -23.55
CA ILE A 386 4.44 2.88 -22.77
C ILE A 386 5.46 3.46 -23.74
N ILE A 387 5.85 4.70 -23.52
CA ILE A 387 6.89 5.38 -24.27
C ILE A 387 8.13 5.45 -23.39
N ASN A 388 9.26 4.97 -23.92
CA ASN A 388 10.57 5.17 -23.31
C ASN A 388 11.29 6.29 -24.07
N SER A 389 11.41 7.45 -23.43
CA SER A 389 12.07 8.62 -23.99
C SER A 389 13.55 8.61 -23.62
N TYR A 390 14.40 8.40 -24.63
CA TYR A 390 15.87 8.42 -24.55
C TYR A 390 16.49 7.54 -23.44
N GLY A 391 15.79 6.50 -22.98
CA GLY A 391 16.27 5.66 -21.88
C GLY A 391 16.24 6.35 -20.51
N LYS A 392 15.60 7.51 -20.36
CA LYS A 392 15.60 8.28 -19.11
C LYS A 392 14.23 8.48 -18.50
N VAL A 393 13.19 8.46 -19.32
CA VAL A 393 11.83 8.73 -18.88
C VAL A 393 10.90 7.66 -19.41
N LEU A 394 10.10 7.07 -18.51
CA LEU A 394 9.01 6.21 -18.89
C LEU A 394 7.67 6.94 -18.71
N ILE A 395 6.92 6.94 -19.79
CA ILE A 395 5.66 7.67 -19.94
C ILE A 395 4.57 6.67 -20.27
N LEU A 396 3.47 6.72 -19.53
CA LEU A 396 2.25 5.98 -19.84
C LEU A 396 1.33 6.92 -20.61
N VAL A 397 0.98 6.52 -21.83
CA VAL A 397 -0.05 7.18 -22.63
C VAL A 397 -1.25 6.25 -22.70
N ILE A 398 -2.32 6.59 -22.01
CA ILE A 398 -3.64 6.00 -22.25
C ILE A 398 -4.25 6.80 -23.38
N ARG A 399 -4.38 6.22 -24.56
CA ARG A 399 -5.01 6.92 -25.68
C ARG A 399 -6.48 7.14 -25.37
N ARG A 400 -7.07 8.17 -25.99
CA ARG A 400 -8.53 8.25 -26.03
C ARG A 400 -9.10 6.99 -26.67
N TYR A 401 -10.27 6.55 -26.21
CA TYR A 401 -11.02 5.53 -26.93
C TYR A 401 -11.42 6.07 -28.31
N GLU A 402 -11.24 5.24 -29.33
CA GLU A 402 -11.58 5.58 -30.71
C GLU A 402 -12.52 4.53 -31.27
N PRO A 403 -13.68 4.94 -31.81
CA PRO A 403 -14.61 4.00 -32.39
C PRO A 403 -14.03 3.38 -33.67
N PRO A 404 -14.48 2.19 -34.06
CA PRO A 404 -14.07 1.56 -35.31
C PRO A 404 -14.38 2.49 -36.49
N PRO A 405 -13.51 2.51 -37.52
CA PRO A 405 -13.77 3.29 -38.71
C PRO A 405 -15.04 2.78 -39.40
N ILE A 406 -15.76 3.68 -40.07
CA ILE A 406 -16.86 3.30 -40.96
C ILE A 406 -16.27 2.45 -42.07
N SER A 407 -16.74 1.22 -42.21
CA SER A 407 -16.17 0.23 -43.14
C SER A 407 -17.01 0.05 -44.41
N ASN A 408 -18.20 0.66 -44.48
CA ASN A 408 -19.18 0.41 -45.52
C ASN A 408 -19.55 1.66 -46.33
N PHE A 409 -18.57 2.52 -46.60
CA PHE A 409 -18.76 3.60 -47.56
C PHE A 409 -18.90 3.03 -48.97
N GLN A 410 -19.98 3.40 -49.65
CA GLN A 410 -20.33 2.91 -50.97
C GLN A 410 -20.55 4.07 -51.92
N ILE A 411 -20.20 3.90 -53.20
CA ILE A 411 -20.54 4.86 -54.25
C ILE A 411 -21.39 4.15 -55.30
N GLY A 412 -22.55 4.73 -55.61
CA GLY A 412 -23.45 4.27 -56.67
C GLY A 412 -23.72 5.37 -57.71
N LYS A 413 -24.02 4.97 -58.94
CA LYS A 413 -24.45 5.89 -60.01
C LYS A 413 -25.97 6.03 -59.98
N THR A 414 -26.49 7.26 -59.99
CA THR A 414 -27.94 7.50 -60.09
C THR A 414 -28.37 7.84 -61.52
N ASN A 415 -27.56 8.64 -62.24
CA ASN A 415 -27.76 9.07 -63.63
C ASN A 415 -26.38 9.36 -64.28
N ASP A 416 -26.31 9.64 -65.58
CA ASP A 416 -25.07 9.70 -66.39
C ASP A 416 -23.92 10.60 -65.90
N LYS A 417 -24.15 11.47 -64.91
CA LYS A 417 -23.12 12.33 -64.32
C LYS A 417 -23.25 12.57 -62.81
N VAL A 418 -24.14 11.84 -62.13
CA VAL A 418 -24.39 12.02 -60.68
C VAL A 418 -24.17 10.70 -59.97
N TYR A 419 -23.13 10.67 -59.15
CA TYR A 419 -22.85 9.60 -58.22
C TYR A 419 -23.36 10.00 -56.83
N HIS A 420 -23.84 9.02 -56.07
CA HIS A 420 -24.19 9.18 -54.67
C HIS A 420 -23.27 8.32 -53.82
N GLY A 421 -22.81 8.88 -52.70
CA GLY A 421 -22.14 8.11 -51.65
C GLY A 421 -23.17 7.62 -50.63
N SER A 422 -23.02 6.42 -50.09
CA SER A 422 -23.76 6.01 -48.90
C SER A 422 -22.87 5.37 -47.85
N PHE A 423 -23.28 5.45 -46.59
CA PHE A 423 -22.60 4.80 -45.46
C PHE A 423 -23.60 4.51 -44.35
N THR A 424 -23.29 3.58 -43.46
CA THR A 424 -24.10 3.34 -42.27
C THR A 424 -23.51 4.02 -41.06
N ARG A 425 -24.39 4.52 -40.19
CA ARG A 425 -24.07 5.00 -38.84
C ARG A 425 -23.18 3.98 -38.11
N ILE A 426 -22.22 4.49 -37.33
CA ILE A 426 -21.42 3.64 -36.46
C ILE A 426 -22.31 3.06 -35.37
N SER A 427 -22.36 1.73 -35.33
CA SER A 427 -23.02 0.97 -34.27
C SER A 427 -21.95 0.44 -33.31
N ASP A 428 -21.52 1.28 -32.39
CA ASP A 428 -20.55 0.91 -31.37
C ASP A 428 -21.17 0.99 -29.96
N PRO A 429 -21.06 -0.07 -29.13
CA PRO A 429 -21.62 -0.08 -27.79
C PRO A 429 -21.02 0.99 -26.85
N CYS A 430 -19.85 1.53 -27.15
CA CYS A 430 -19.13 2.54 -26.38
C CYS A 430 -19.55 3.98 -26.73
N ILE A 431 -20.31 4.17 -27.82
CA ILE A 431 -20.85 5.45 -28.24
C ILE A 431 -22.29 5.58 -27.75
N ARG A 432 -22.64 6.74 -27.21
CA ARG A 432 -24.02 7.12 -26.91
C ARG A 432 -24.70 7.56 -28.21
N LEU A 433 -25.78 6.86 -28.56
CA LEU A 433 -26.63 7.26 -29.68
C LEU A 433 -27.32 8.58 -29.33
N LEU A 434 -27.03 9.64 -30.09
CA LEU A 434 -27.74 10.90 -29.94
C LEU A 434 -29.00 10.93 -30.83
N PRO A 435 -30.04 11.67 -30.41
CA PRO A 435 -31.25 11.88 -31.21
C PRO A 435 -31.00 12.70 -32.48
N SER A 436 -29.91 13.46 -32.52
CA SER A 436 -29.50 14.24 -33.69
C SER A 436 -27.99 14.13 -33.88
N GLU A 437 -27.55 13.69 -35.05
CA GLU A 437 -26.14 13.58 -35.43
C GLU A 437 -25.91 14.24 -36.78
N SER A 438 -24.73 14.84 -36.96
CA SER A 438 -24.32 15.51 -38.19
C SER A 438 -23.00 14.95 -38.67
N TYR A 439 -22.94 14.65 -39.96
CA TYR A 439 -21.77 14.20 -40.69
C TYR A 439 -21.46 15.21 -41.79
N THR A 440 -20.20 15.56 -41.98
CA THR A 440 -19.73 16.42 -43.07
C THR A 440 -18.84 15.60 -44.00
N PHE A 441 -19.30 15.41 -45.22
CA PHE A 441 -18.55 14.77 -46.28
C PHE A 441 -17.67 15.80 -47.01
N TYR A 442 -16.46 15.42 -47.38
CA TYR A 442 -15.52 16.19 -48.20
C TYR A 442 -15.01 15.32 -49.36
N ASN A 443 -14.88 15.92 -50.54
CA ASN A 443 -14.11 15.32 -51.64
C ASN A 443 -12.73 15.99 -51.79
N GLU A 444 -11.86 15.38 -52.59
CA GLU A 444 -10.49 15.86 -52.85
C GLU A 444 -10.45 17.27 -53.49
N GLN A 445 -11.53 17.67 -54.18
CA GLN A 445 -11.69 18.98 -54.80
C GLN A 445 -12.17 20.07 -53.82
N GLY A 446 -12.33 19.75 -52.53
CA GLY A 446 -12.73 20.68 -51.48
C GLY A 446 -14.23 20.96 -51.39
N SER A 447 -15.07 20.28 -52.17
CA SER A 447 -16.53 20.35 -52.01
C SER A 447 -16.96 19.59 -50.76
N SER A 448 -17.97 20.11 -50.06
CA SER A 448 -18.50 19.46 -48.85
C SER A 448 -20.03 19.44 -48.80
N GLN A 449 -20.58 18.42 -48.13
CA GLN A 449 -22.02 18.31 -47.84
C GLN A 449 -22.22 17.87 -46.40
N ASN A 450 -23.11 18.57 -45.70
CA ASN A 450 -23.59 18.15 -44.39
C ASN A 450 -24.80 17.23 -44.56
N VAL A 451 -24.78 16.11 -43.84
CA VAL A 451 -25.90 15.18 -43.71
C VAL A 451 -26.24 15.09 -42.22
N SER A 452 -27.51 15.27 -41.88
CA SER A 452 -27.98 15.14 -40.51
C SER A 452 -29.09 14.11 -40.43
N PHE A 453 -29.15 13.41 -39.30
CA PHE A 453 -30.23 12.49 -38.99
C PHE A 453 -30.90 12.90 -37.69
N SER A 454 -32.22 12.70 -37.61
CA SER A 454 -32.98 12.83 -36.38
C SER A 454 -33.71 11.51 -36.09
N GLY A 455 -33.41 10.87 -34.95
CA GLY A 455 -34.00 9.60 -34.55
C GLY A 455 -33.10 8.75 -33.65
N ALA A 456 -33.68 7.74 -33.01
CA ALA A 456 -32.99 6.86 -32.05
C ALA A 456 -32.56 5.51 -32.66
N THR A 457 -32.75 5.28 -33.96
CA THR A 457 -32.44 4.01 -34.61
C THR A 457 -30.92 3.82 -34.75
N PRO A 458 -30.36 2.65 -34.34
CA PRO A 458 -28.92 2.39 -34.38
C PRO A 458 -28.38 2.16 -35.80
N LEU A 459 -29.18 1.58 -36.69
CA LEU A 459 -28.80 1.33 -38.08
C LEU A 459 -29.51 2.31 -39.01
N VAL A 460 -28.78 3.31 -39.49
CA VAL A 460 -29.27 4.30 -40.45
C VAL A 460 -28.27 4.41 -41.59
N GLU A 461 -28.75 4.24 -42.82
CA GLU A 461 -27.98 4.52 -44.02
C GLU A 461 -28.13 5.99 -44.40
N PHE A 462 -27.00 6.68 -44.54
CA PHE A 462 -26.94 8.05 -45.01
C PHE A 462 -26.66 8.07 -46.50
N LYS A 463 -27.35 8.93 -47.25
CA LYS A 463 -27.11 9.15 -48.68
C LYS A 463 -26.57 10.55 -48.93
N ILE A 464 -25.41 10.63 -49.55
CA ILE A 464 -24.68 11.84 -49.95
C ILE A 464 -24.87 12.00 -51.45
N THR A 465 -25.22 13.20 -51.90
CA THR A 465 -25.56 13.52 -53.30
C THR A 465 -24.54 14.44 -53.98
N VAL A 466 -23.36 14.64 -53.36
CA VAL A 466 -22.30 15.46 -53.94
C VAL A 466 -21.82 14.85 -55.26
N PRO A 467 -21.68 15.65 -56.33
CA PRO A 467 -21.01 15.21 -57.55
C PRO A 467 -19.60 14.68 -57.23
N VAL A 468 -19.43 13.39 -57.46
CA VAL A 468 -18.17 12.68 -57.30
C VAL A 468 -17.37 12.83 -58.60
N PRO A 469 -16.09 13.23 -58.57
CA PRO A 469 -15.31 13.34 -59.79
C PRO A 469 -15.11 11.97 -60.43
N TYR A 470 -15.00 11.94 -61.75
CA TYR A 470 -14.78 10.70 -62.49
C TYR A 470 -13.30 10.29 -62.36
N GLY A 471 -13.02 9.20 -61.64
CA GLY A 471 -11.66 8.69 -61.46
C GLY A 471 -11.43 8.02 -60.11
N ILE A 472 -10.15 7.90 -59.73
CA ILE A 472 -9.72 7.53 -58.38
C ILE A 472 -9.59 8.82 -57.58
N ASP A 473 -10.27 8.89 -56.45
CA ASP A 473 -10.27 10.07 -55.58
C ASP A 473 -10.35 9.63 -54.11
N THR A 474 -9.88 10.52 -53.23
CA THR A 474 -10.00 10.37 -51.78
C THR A 474 -11.20 11.13 -51.24
N TYR A 475 -12.04 10.46 -50.46
CA TYR A 475 -13.22 11.03 -49.81
C TYR A 475 -13.05 11.00 -48.30
N ARG A 476 -13.43 12.07 -47.61
CA ARG A 476 -13.31 12.17 -46.14
C ARG A 476 -14.65 12.43 -45.49
N LEU A 477 -14.97 11.70 -44.42
CA LEU A 477 -16.17 11.92 -43.61
C LEU A 477 -15.85 12.47 -42.20
N SER A 478 -16.03 13.76 -41.97
CA SER A 478 -15.95 14.33 -40.63
C SER A 478 -17.25 14.10 -39.85
N TYR A 479 -17.17 13.71 -38.57
CA TYR A 479 -18.33 13.73 -37.67
C TYR A 479 -17.89 13.84 -36.22
N ASN A 480 -18.84 14.23 -35.37
CA ASN A 480 -18.67 14.16 -33.92
C ASN A 480 -19.43 12.95 -33.38
N TYR A 481 -18.83 12.21 -32.46
CA TYR A 481 -19.51 11.15 -31.70
C TYR A 481 -19.51 11.50 -30.22
N THR A 482 -20.51 11.02 -29.50
CA THR A 482 -20.62 11.25 -28.06
C THR A 482 -20.42 9.93 -27.32
N ASN A 483 -19.55 9.89 -26.33
CA ASN A 483 -19.34 8.69 -25.51
C ASN A 483 -20.54 8.44 -24.56
N ARG A 484 -20.56 7.30 -23.85
CA ARG A 484 -21.60 7.00 -22.87
C ARG A 484 -21.75 8.05 -21.76
N ASP A 485 -20.66 8.71 -21.41
CA ASP A 485 -20.64 9.78 -20.39
C ASP A 485 -21.17 11.13 -20.91
N GLY A 486 -21.57 11.21 -22.19
CA GLY A 486 -22.19 12.40 -22.76
C GLY A 486 -21.21 13.46 -23.31
N ARG A 487 -19.91 13.16 -23.37
CA ARG A 487 -18.87 14.03 -23.94
C ARG A 487 -18.69 13.77 -25.43
N SER A 488 -18.53 14.83 -26.22
CA SER A 488 -18.46 14.77 -27.69
C SER A 488 -17.02 14.91 -28.20
N TYR A 489 -16.63 14.07 -29.14
CA TYR A 489 -15.30 14.02 -29.77
C TYR A 489 -15.44 14.08 -31.29
N ASN A 490 -14.42 14.62 -31.95
CA ASN A 490 -14.37 14.70 -33.40
C ASN A 490 -13.59 13.51 -33.99
N ALA A 491 -14.18 12.83 -34.98
CA ALA A 491 -13.64 11.65 -35.65
C ALA A 491 -12.96 11.94 -37.01
N ASN A 492 -12.34 13.12 -37.18
CA ASN A 492 -11.71 13.54 -38.44
C ASN A 492 -10.56 12.67 -38.95
N THR A 493 -9.92 11.89 -38.08
CA THR A 493 -8.65 11.20 -38.37
C THR A 493 -8.79 9.80 -38.99
N TYR A 494 -10.02 9.25 -39.14
CA TYR A 494 -10.22 7.81 -39.45
C TYR A 494 -11.24 7.51 -40.55
N THR A 495 -11.44 8.45 -41.46
CA THR A 495 -12.64 8.47 -42.32
C THR A 495 -12.32 8.75 -43.77
N ASP A 496 -11.09 8.42 -44.18
CA ASP A 496 -10.64 8.56 -45.56
C ASP A 496 -10.94 7.27 -46.34
N PHE A 497 -11.59 7.42 -47.48
CA PHE A 497 -12.00 6.34 -48.38
C PHE A 497 -11.37 6.59 -49.74
N LEU A 498 -10.61 5.61 -50.22
CA LEU A 498 -10.11 5.62 -51.60
C LEU A 498 -11.14 4.91 -52.48
N CYS A 499 -11.79 5.64 -53.36
CA CYS A 499 -12.78 5.07 -54.27
C CYS A 499 -12.40 5.34 -55.72
N ASN A 500 -12.66 4.35 -56.58
CA ASN A 500 -12.58 4.54 -58.02
C ASN A 500 -14.00 4.60 -58.63
N ALA A 501 -14.52 5.81 -58.81
CA ALA A 501 -15.85 6.04 -59.37
C ALA A 501 -15.99 5.55 -60.82
N SER A 502 -14.88 5.39 -61.57
CA SER A 502 -14.91 4.84 -62.93
C SER A 502 -15.37 3.39 -63.00
N ASN A 503 -15.21 2.64 -61.91
CA ASN A 503 -15.67 1.25 -61.82
C ASN A 503 -17.14 1.14 -61.39
N ALA A 504 -17.81 2.27 -61.09
CA ALA A 504 -19.12 2.25 -60.45
C ALA A 504 -20.27 1.89 -61.39
N GLY A 505 -20.11 1.97 -62.73
CA GLY A 505 -21.13 1.53 -63.71
C GLY A 505 -22.59 1.76 -63.28
N ASP A 506 -23.45 0.75 -63.43
CA ASP A 506 -24.79 0.69 -62.80
C ASP A 506 -24.78 -0.09 -61.46
N LYS A 507 -23.61 -0.29 -60.84
CA LYS A 507 -23.43 -1.15 -59.66
C LYS A 507 -22.90 -0.37 -58.46
N ILE A 508 -23.30 -0.77 -57.27
CA ILE A 508 -22.78 -0.19 -56.03
C ILE A 508 -21.34 -0.69 -55.81
N LEU A 509 -20.37 0.22 -55.68
CA LEU A 509 -19.00 -0.09 -55.28
C LEU A 509 -18.82 0.11 -53.79
N SER A 510 -18.21 -0.87 -53.11
CA SER A 510 -17.73 -0.68 -51.74
C SER A 510 -16.31 -0.14 -51.75
N CYS A 511 -16.07 0.94 -51.00
CA CYS A 511 -14.75 1.53 -50.86
C CYS A 511 -14.12 1.13 -49.53
N PRO A 512 -12.89 0.56 -49.53
CA PRO A 512 -12.20 0.26 -48.29
C PRO A 512 -11.82 1.56 -47.57
N SER A 513 -12.03 1.59 -46.25
CA SER A 513 -11.46 2.63 -45.40
C SER A 513 -9.93 2.50 -45.39
N HIS A 514 -9.21 3.59 -45.66
CA HIS A 514 -7.76 3.59 -45.56
C HIS A 514 -7.33 4.12 -44.19
N LYS A 515 -6.59 3.32 -43.42
CA LYS A 515 -5.82 3.88 -42.30
C LYS A 515 -4.61 4.59 -42.89
N LEU A 516 -4.63 5.91 -42.93
CA LEU A 516 -3.38 6.66 -43.01
C LEU A 516 -2.67 6.46 -41.67
N ASN A 517 -1.63 5.63 -41.64
CA ASN A 517 -0.68 5.60 -40.53
C ASN A 517 0.03 6.96 -40.49
N ARG A 518 -0.59 7.97 -39.86
CA ARG A 518 0.17 9.13 -39.39
C ARG A 518 1.02 8.62 -38.23
N MET A 519 2.25 8.24 -38.52
CA MET A 519 3.33 8.47 -37.56
C MET A 519 3.37 9.98 -37.36
N GLN A 520 2.68 10.50 -36.34
CA GLN A 520 2.96 11.84 -35.84
C GLN A 520 4.34 11.78 -35.18
N TRP A 521 5.36 12.07 -35.98
CA TRP A 521 6.56 12.71 -35.47
C TRP A 521 6.16 14.13 -35.07
N SER A 522 5.76 14.33 -33.82
CA SER A 522 5.93 15.63 -33.18
C SER A 522 7.36 15.67 -32.63
N ALA A 523 8.31 15.97 -33.52
CA ALA A 523 9.57 16.55 -33.08
C ALA A 523 9.24 17.90 -32.46
N LEU A 524 9.17 17.93 -31.12
CA LEU A 524 9.26 19.16 -30.36
C LEU A 524 10.71 19.63 -30.48
N ASN A 525 10.98 20.48 -31.47
CA ASN A 525 12.07 21.45 -31.37
C ASN A 525 11.73 22.36 -30.20
N VAL A 526 12.28 22.03 -29.03
CA VAL A 526 12.46 23.01 -27.95
C VAL A 526 13.85 23.58 -28.16
N ASP A 527 13.92 24.72 -28.84
CA ASP A 527 15.07 25.61 -28.75
C ASP A 527 15.15 26.07 -27.29
N PHE A 528 16.14 25.56 -26.55
CA PHE A 528 16.64 26.25 -25.37
C PHE A 528 17.73 27.21 -25.85
N SER A 529 17.37 28.49 -25.98
CA SER A 529 18.39 29.55 -25.98
C SER A 529 19.03 29.56 -24.60
N LEU A 530 20.31 29.20 -24.55
CA LEU A 530 21.19 29.51 -23.45
C LEU A 530 21.54 31.00 -23.56
N ASP A 531 20.95 31.82 -22.70
CA ASP A 531 21.55 33.07 -22.26
C ASP A 531 21.71 32.99 -20.74
N GLU A 532 22.98 33.13 -20.34
CA GLU A 532 23.62 33.19 -19.00
C GLU A 532 23.78 31.90 -18.17
#